data_AF-A0A1S8WWR9-F1
#
_entry.id   AF-A0A1S8WWR9-F1
#
_cell.length_a   1.000
_cell.length_b   1.000
_cell.length_c   1.000
_cell.angle_alpha   90.00
_cell.angle_beta   90.00
_cell.angle_gamma   90.00
#
_symmetry.space_group_name_H-M   'P 1'
#
loop_
_entity.id
_entity.type
_entity.pdbx_description
1 polymer ?
#
loop_
_entity_poly.entity_id
_entity_poly.type
_entity_poly.pdbx_seq_one_letter_code
_entity_poly.pdbx_strand_id
1 'polypeptide(L)'
;MQATVSSGYDKSFGLFDEPSEAEYIRVLDVLRTHVNELYAFDPRVDLPTDPGTQLDYTLSQGRLSALSWVDQMQSNTLWEMNLHIPNKTSREKYFKQLIQESSEPDRLDRYAHVIIFHGANQPAEVREYIVGPMHLNKMTVTVEATHPYLKRPLGGAEYGALLDLLAIICDQLKPILEVSYDASYFMSGPSSKWLDAINLSNFDRSAKPATRCQSSVMLENVRGKAHCLIPSFASPLVTSSNPRARRIWFRLVRQVAPFIQYPVDIQFEVGCVFRPLTRCSLSRSLRHNIG
;
A
#
# COMPACT_ATOMS: atom_id res chain seq x y z
N MET A 1 0.61 53.04 17.51
CA MET A 1 0.38 51.62 17.83
C MET A 1 0.58 50.83 16.56
N GLN A 2 1.74 50.20 16.40
CA GLN A 2 2.01 49.30 15.27
C GLN A 2 1.28 47.98 15.53
N ALA A 3 0.40 47.60 14.61
CA ALA A 3 -0.20 46.28 14.61
C ALA A 3 0.90 45.27 14.30
N THR A 4 1.31 44.51 15.32
CA THR A 4 2.09 43.30 15.16
C THR A 4 1.25 42.30 14.38
N VAL A 5 1.47 42.24 13.07
CA VAL A 5 1.06 41.08 12.27
C VAL A 5 1.91 39.92 12.77
N SER A 6 1.31 39.11 13.65
CA SER A 6 1.88 37.85 14.07
C SER A 6 2.10 37.01 12.82
N SER A 7 3.34 36.96 12.32
CA SER A 7 3.75 35.98 11.33
C SER A 7 3.43 34.62 11.94
N GLY A 8 2.39 33.94 11.47
CA GLY A 8 1.91 32.64 11.98
C GLY A 8 2.90 31.50 11.73
N TYR A 9 4.19 31.75 11.86
CA TYR A 9 5.26 30.76 11.89
C TYR A 9 5.19 30.06 13.24
N ASP A 10 4.65 28.87 13.22
CA ASP A 10 5.02 27.88 14.22
C ASP A 10 6.53 27.59 14.06
N LYS A 11 7.35 28.14 14.96
CA LYS A 11 8.81 27.97 14.92
C LYS A 11 9.25 26.51 15.16
N SER A 12 8.32 25.63 15.53
CA SER A 12 8.59 24.20 15.70
C SER A 12 8.56 23.40 14.38
N PHE A 13 8.14 24.02 13.27
CA PHE A 13 7.91 23.35 12.00
C PHE A 13 8.68 24.02 10.85
N GLY A 14 9.65 23.29 10.31
CA GLY A 14 10.59 23.73 9.29
C GLY A 14 10.04 23.75 7.87
N LEU A 15 10.65 24.58 7.03
CA LEU A 15 10.27 24.74 5.62
C LEU A 15 10.35 23.45 4.80
N PHE A 16 11.22 22.51 5.21
CA PHE A 16 11.43 21.22 4.56
C PHE A 16 10.95 20.03 5.37
N ASP A 17 10.22 20.27 6.47
CA ASP A 17 9.63 19.20 7.25
C ASP A 17 8.45 18.61 6.48
N GLU A 18 8.23 17.30 6.62
CA GLU A 18 7.07 16.62 6.04
C GLU A 18 5.76 17.27 6.50
N PRO A 19 4.66 17.18 5.72
CA PRO A 19 3.40 17.83 6.04
C PRO A 19 2.97 17.56 7.49
N SER A 20 2.66 18.62 8.22
CA SER A 20 2.05 18.49 9.54
C SER A 20 0.68 17.80 9.41
N GLU A 21 0.16 17.24 10.50
CA GLU A 21 -1.19 16.64 10.51
C GLU A 21 -2.26 17.62 9.99
N ALA A 22 -2.16 18.90 10.37
CA ALA A 22 -3.07 19.94 9.92
C ALA A 22 -2.92 20.24 8.42
N GLU A 23 -1.69 20.24 7.87
CA GLU A 23 -1.47 20.36 6.42
C GLU A 23 -2.04 19.15 5.68
N TYR A 24 -1.77 17.94 6.17
CA TYR A 24 -2.28 16.69 5.60
C TYR A 24 -3.81 16.68 5.50
N ILE A 25 -4.49 17.03 6.59
CA ILE A 25 -5.96 17.07 6.65
C ILE A 25 -6.51 18.08 5.62
N ARG A 26 -5.94 19.29 5.53
CA ARG A 26 -6.39 20.29 4.56
C ARG A 26 -6.18 19.84 3.11
N VAL A 27 -5.05 19.23 2.82
CA VAL A 27 -4.76 18.68 1.48
C VAL A 27 -5.73 17.54 1.15
N LEU A 28 -5.99 16.64 2.10
CA LEU A 28 -6.94 15.55 1.95
C LEU A 28 -8.36 16.06 1.65
N ASP A 29 -8.82 17.08 2.39
CA ASP A 29 -10.14 17.67 2.17
C ASP A 29 -10.26 18.28 0.76
N VAL A 30 -9.22 18.98 0.28
CA VAL A 30 -9.18 19.49 -1.11
C VAL A 30 -9.19 18.34 -2.12
N LEU A 31 -8.39 17.30 -1.90
CA LEU A 31 -8.33 16.14 -2.79
C LEU A 31 -9.66 15.40 -2.90
N ARG A 32 -10.42 15.28 -1.80
CA ARG A 32 -11.76 14.66 -1.81
C ARG A 32 -12.79 15.44 -2.62
N THR A 33 -12.59 16.75 -2.82
CA THR A 33 -13.41 17.52 -3.77
C THR A 33 -12.98 17.33 -5.22
N HIS A 34 -11.73 16.91 -5.46
CA HIS A 34 -11.14 16.75 -6.78
C HIS A 34 -11.24 15.32 -7.33
N VAL A 35 -11.16 14.33 -6.44
CA VAL A 35 -11.19 12.90 -6.77
C VAL A 35 -12.42 12.26 -6.13
N ASN A 36 -13.30 11.73 -6.96
CA ASN A 36 -14.49 11.04 -6.48
C ASN A 36 -14.12 9.81 -5.65
N GLU A 37 -14.79 9.63 -4.51
CA GLU A 37 -14.64 8.48 -3.62
C GLU A 37 -13.18 8.13 -3.28
N LEU A 38 -12.41 9.13 -2.85
CA LEU A 38 -11.01 8.96 -2.44
C LEU A 38 -10.91 8.35 -1.03
N TYR A 39 -10.56 7.06 -0.97
CA TYR A 39 -10.17 6.41 0.29
C TYR A 39 -8.77 6.86 0.71
N ALA A 40 -8.61 7.20 1.98
CA ALA A 40 -7.35 7.65 2.55
C ALA A 40 -7.31 7.37 4.05
N PHE A 41 -6.10 7.29 4.61
CA PHE A 41 -5.94 7.45 6.05
C PHE A 41 -6.36 8.86 6.45
N ASP A 42 -7.24 8.97 7.43
CA ASP A 42 -7.71 10.25 7.94
C ASP A 42 -7.54 10.25 9.47
N PRO A 43 -6.56 11.00 10.01
CA PRO A 43 -6.23 11.02 11.43
C PRO A 43 -7.45 11.29 12.32
N ARG A 44 -8.42 12.06 11.82
CA ARG A 44 -9.64 12.42 12.55
C ARG A 44 -10.46 11.19 12.91
N VAL A 45 -10.49 10.18 12.02
CA VAL A 45 -11.33 8.96 12.14
C VAL A 45 -10.54 7.70 12.41
N ASP A 46 -9.35 7.55 11.83
CA ASP A 46 -8.57 6.32 11.93
C ASP A 46 -7.67 6.29 13.20
N LEU A 47 -7.54 7.42 13.92
CA LEU A 47 -6.91 7.51 15.24
C LEU A 47 -7.88 8.14 16.27
N PRO A 48 -8.99 7.47 16.61
CA PRO A 48 -9.99 8.07 17.50
C PRO A 48 -9.40 8.31 18.89
N THR A 49 -9.27 9.56 19.29
CA THR A 49 -8.92 9.99 20.65
C THR A 49 -10.15 10.32 21.50
N ASP A 50 -11.31 10.56 20.87
CA ASP A 50 -12.53 10.95 21.59
C ASP A 50 -13.79 10.24 21.03
N PRO A 51 -14.46 9.37 21.81
CA PRO A 51 -15.58 8.55 21.34
C PRO A 51 -16.90 9.31 21.07
N GLY A 52 -16.91 10.63 21.19
CA GLY A 52 -18.13 11.46 21.13
C GLY A 52 -18.43 12.16 19.80
N THR A 53 -17.50 12.17 18.83
CA THR A 53 -17.69 12.91 17.57
C THR A 53 -18.20 11.98 16.47
N GLN A 54 -19.38 12.27 15.93
CA GLN A 54 -19.97 11.54 14.82
C GLN A 54 -19.23 11.92 13.53
N LEU A 55 -18.15 11.21 13.24
CA LEU A 55 -17.33 11.43 12.04
C LEU A 55 -17.78 10.53 10.89
N ASP A 56 -17.58 10.99 9.66
CA ASP A 56 -17.88 10.21 8.45
C ASP A 56 -16.71 9.25 8.15
N TYR A 57 -16.91 7.96 8.41
CA TYR A 57 -15.94 6.89 8.17
C TYR A 57 -16.00 6.33 6.74
N THR A 58 -16.88 6.86 5.87
CA THR A 58 -17.24 6.20 4.60
C THR A 58 -16.04 6.04 3.67
N LEU A 59 -15.10 6.99 3.68
CA LEU A 59 -13.91 7.00 2.83
C LEU A 59 -12.60 6.94 3.65
N SER A 60 -12.63 6.26 4.81
CA SER A 60 -11.44 6.05 5.66
C SER A 60 -10.63 4.82 5.26
N GLN A 61 -9.37 4.75 5.73
CA GLN A 61 -8.53 3.58 5.50
C GLN A 61 -9.08 2.35 6.22
N GLY A 62 -9.65 2.53 7.42
CA GLY A 62 -10.38 1.49 8.12
C GLY A 62 -11.51 0.89 7.27
N ARG A 63 -12.31 1.73 6.61
CA ARG A 63 -13.38 1.26 5.73
C ARG A 63 -12.86 0.56 4.48
N LEU A 64 -11.84 1.10 3.81
CA LEU A 64 -11.18 0.43 2.69
C LEU A 64 -10.68 -0.96 3.10
N SER A 65 -10.06 -1.06 4.27
CA SER A 65 -9.54 -2.32 4.79
C SER A 65 -10.63 -3.37 5.05
N ALA A 66 -11.90 -3.00 5.17
CA ALA A 66 -13.01 -3.95 5.34
C ALA A 66 -13.54 -4.54 4.02
N LEU A 67 -13.24 -3.93 2.88
CA LEU A 67 -13.70 -4.40 1.56
C LEU A 67 -12.97 -5.68 1.10
N SER A 68 -13.52 -6.35 0.08
CA SER A 68 -12.83 -7.47 -0.58
C SER A 68 -11.51 -7.01 -1.22
N TRP A 69 -10.58 -7.94 -1.50
CA TRP A 69 -9.32 -7.54 -2.14
C TRP A 69 -9.51 -6.89 -3.50
N VAL A 70 -10.50 -7.37 -4.26
CA VAL A 70 -10.82 -6.84 -5.59
C VAL A 70 -11.34 -5.42 -5.47
N ASP A 71 -12.29 -5.18 -4.57
CA ASP A 71 -12.87 -3.85 -4.36
C ASP A 71 -11.80 -2.86 -3.89
N GLN A 72 -10.89 -3.27 -2.98
CA GLN A 72 -9.77 -2.43 -2.56
C GLN A 72 -8.88 -2.01 -3.73
N MET A 73 -8.56 -2.92 -4.65
CA MET A 73 -7.75 -2.62 -5.84
C MET A 73 -8.53 -1.83 -6.91
N GLN A 74 -9.85 -1.81 -6.85
CA GLN A 74 -10.74 -1.05 -7.74
C GLN A 74 -11.19 0.29 -7.16
N SER A 75 -10.77 0.63 -5.94
CA SER A 75 -11.05 1.93 -5.32
C SER A 75 -10.02 2.99 -5.71
N ASN A 76 -10.43 4.26 -5.61
CA ASN A 76 -9.47 5.36 -5.60
C ASN A 76 -8.82 5.43 -4.22
N THR A 77 -7.50 5.38 -4.15
CA THR A 77 -6.78 5.33 -2.86
C THR A 77 -5.61 6.29 -2.85
N LEU A 78 -5.55 7.13 -1.82
CA LEU A 78 -4.36 7.92 -1.51
C LEU A 78 -3.25 6.97 -1.06
N TRP A 79 -2.20 6.87 -1.86
CA TRP A 79 -1.05 6.00 -1.54
C TRP A 79 -0.03 6.73 -0.68
N GLU A 80 0.29 7.96 -1.04
CA GLU A 80 1.38 8.72 -0.42
C GLU A 80 1.11 10.22 -0.52
N MET A 81 1.49 10.97 0.52
CA MET A 81 1.46 12.42 0.58
C MET A 81 2.70 12.91 1.32
N ASN A 82 3.61 13.54 0.59
CA ASN A 82 4.86 14.08 1.13
C ASN A 82 5.00 15.56 0.78
N LEU A 83 6.00 16.22 1.36
CA LEU A 83 6.36 17.57 0.96
C LEU A 83 6.95 17.58 -0.46
N HIS A 84 6.42 18.42 -1.33
CA HIS A 84 7.07 18.74 -2.60
C HIS A 84 8.24 19.69 -2.35
N ILE A 85 9.46 19.21 -2.58
CA ILE A 85 10.68 19.99 -2.41
C ILE A 85 10.84 20.97 -3.58
N PRO A 86 10.86 22.30 -3.34
CA PRO A 86 11.03 23.27 -4.40
C PRO A 86 12.37 23.13 -5.12
N ASN A 87 12.40 23.52 -6.39
CA ASN A 87 13.62 23.45 -7.19
C ASN A 87 14.78 24.24 -6.55
N LYS A 88 16.02 23.89 -6.96
CA LYS A 88 17.24 24.47 -6.41
C LYS A 88 17.29 26.00 -6.57
N THR A 89 16.86 26.52 -7.72
CA THR A 89 16.88 27.96 -8.02
C THR A 89 16.00 28.77 -7.06
N SER A 90 14.77 28.32 -6.80
CA SER A 90 13.84 28.99 -5.88
C SER A 90 14.38 28.95 -4.44
N ARG A 91 14.94 27.81 -4.01
CA ARG A 91 15.55 27.68 -2.68
C ARG A 91 16.76 28.59 -2.52
N GLU A 92 17.64 28.65 -3.52
CA GLU A 92 18.81 29.54 -3.50
C GLU A 92 18.41 31.01 -3.42
N LYS A 93 17.37 31.43 -4.16
CA LYS A 93 16.83 32.79 -4.07
C LYS A 93 16.36 33.10 -2.65
N TYR A 94 15.56 32.20 -2.06
CA TYR A 94 15.05 32.33 -0.71
C TYR A 94 16.18 32.46 0.34
N PHE A 95 17.16 31.56 0.33
CA PHE A 95 18.24 31.59 1.30
C PHE A 95 19.19 32.78 1.12
N LYS A 96 19.43 33.23 -0.12
CA LYS A 96 20.20 34.46 -0.37
C LYS A 96 19.50 35.69 0.21
N GLN A 97 18.18 35.80 0.05
CA GLN A 97 17.39 36.88 0.65
C GLN A 97 17.44 36.82 2.18
N LEU A 98 17.30 35.63 2.75
CA LEU A 98 17.35 35.42 4.21
C LEU A 98 18.70 35.85 4.81
N ILE A 99 19.82 35.54 4.14
CA ILE A 99 21.17 35.93 4.58
C ILE A 99 21.43 37.42 4.42
N GLN A 100 20.85 38.05 3.38
CA GLN A 100 21.12 39.46 3.07
C GLN A 100 20.42 40.44 4.04
N GLU A 101 19.52 39.98 4.91
CA GLU A 101 18.76 40.75 5.92
C GLU A 101 18.06 42.03 5.40
N SER A 102 18.05 42.25 4.08
CA SER A 102 17.64 43.51 3.46
C SER A 102 16.13 43.65 3.32
N SER A 103 15.39 42.55 3.46
CA SER A 103 13.93 42.47 3.37
C SER A 103 13.43 41.12 3.90
N GLU A 104 12.21 41.06 4.43
CA GLU A 104 11.54 39.79 4.72
C GLU A 104 11.49 38.96 3.41
N PRO A 105 12.05 37.73 3.39
CA PRO A 105 12.15 36.97 2.14
C PRO A 105 10.77 36.63 1.61
N ASP A 106 10.64 36.56 0.28
CA ASP A 106 9.42 36.04 -0.35
C ASP A 106 9.13 34.65 0.26
N ARG A 107 7.93 34.44 0.81
CA ARG A 107 7.57 33.16 1.43
C ARG A 107 7.76 32.04 0.42
N LEU A 108 8.60 31.05 0.75
CA LEU A 108 8.70 29.85 -0.07
C LEU A 108 7.47 28.98 0.21
N ASP A 109 6.53 29.00 -0.73
CA ASP A 109 5.30 28.25 -0.61
C ASP A 109 5.55 26.74 -0.54
N ARG A 110 4.90 26.10 0.42
CA ARG A 110 4.91 24.65 0.60
C ARG A 110 3.79 24.03 -0.22
N TYR A 111 4.10 22.94 -0.90
CA TYR A 111 3.16 22.15 -1.69
C TYR A 111 3.27 20.68 -1.27
N ALA A 112 2.19 19.92 -1.36
CA ALA A 112 2.22 18.48 -1.20
C ALA A 112 2.43 17.80 -2.56
N HIS A 113 3.31 16.80 -2.61
CA HIS A 113 3.35 15.81 -3.70
C HIS A 113 2.54 14.60 -3.27
N VAL A 114 1.56 14.23 -4.09
CA VAL A 114 0.52 13.27 -3.73
C VAL A 114 0.44 12.20 -4.81
N ILE A 115 0.48 10.94 -4.40
CA ILE A 115 0.31 9.80 -5.31
C ILE A 115 -1.05 9.15 -5.04
N ILE A 116 -1.90 9.08 -6.06
CA ILE A 116 -3.22 8.46 -5.98
C ILE A 116 -3.30 7.29 -6.97
N PHE A 117 -3.75 6.16 -6.45
CA PHE A 117 -4.15 5.01 -7.26
C PHE A 117 -5.58 5.22 -7.71
N HIS A 118 -5.79 5.49 -9.00
CA HIS A 118 -7.13 5.59 -9.59
C HIS A 118 -7.61 4.20 -10.04
N GLY A 119 -7.92 3.34 -9.06
CA GLY A 119 -8.41 1.98 -9.32
C GLY A 119 -9.81 1.93 -9.93
N ALA A 120 -10.64 2.95 -9.64
CA ALA A 120 -12.02 3.01 -10.10
C ALA A 120 -12.14 3.47 -11.57
N ASN A 121 -11.10 4.10 -12.11
CA ASN A 121 -11.07 4.59 -13.47
C ASN A 121 -10.99 3.43 -14.47
N GLN A 122 -11.46 3.68 -15.70
CA GLN A 122 -11.30 2.78 -16.83
C GLN A 122 -10.67 3.55 -18.02
N PRO A 123 -9.38 3.34 -18.34
CA PRO A 123 -8.45 2.42 -17.68
C PRO A 123 -8.01 2.92 -16.29
N ALA A 124 -7.68 1.98 -15.40
CA ALA A 124 -7.05 2.30 -14.13
C ALA A 124 -5.64 2.89 -14.35
N GLU A 125 -5.23 3.80 -13.48
CA GLU A 125 -3.95 4.51 -13.59
C GLU A 125 -3.44 5.01 -12.23
N VAL A 126 -2.17 5.39 -12.17
CA VAL A 126 -1.58 6.10 -11.04
C VAL A 126 -1.37 7.54 -11.47
N ARG A 127 -1.78 8.50 -10.65
CA ARG A 127 -1.54 9.92 -10.89
C ARG A 127 -0.75 10.52 -9.75
N GLU A 128 0.23 11.33 -10.12
CA GLU A 128 0.97 12.19 -9.21
C GLU A 128 0.43 13.61 -9.32
N TYR A 129 0.19 14.24 -8.18
CA TYR A 129 -0.35 15.58 -8.07
C TYR A 129 0.57 16.48 -7.26
N ILE A 130 0.64 17.75 -7.64
CA ILE A 130 1.13 18.83 -6.78
C ILE A 130 -0.07 19.62 -6.27
N VAL A 131 -0.18 19.72 -4.95
CA VAL A 131 -1.29 20.40 -4.25
C VAL A 131 -0.78 21.52 -3.38
N GLY A 132 -1.28 22.74 -3.58
CA GLY A 132 -0.93 23.88 -2.72
C GLY A 132 -1.20 25.23 -3.37
N PRO A 133 -0.62 26.33 -2.86
CA PRO A 133 0.13 26.41 -1.62
C PRO A 133 -0.65 25.94 -0.38
N MET A 134 -0.03 25.13 0.49
CA MET A 134 -0.71 24.49 1.64
C MET A 134 -1.13 25.45 2.77
N HIS A 135 -0.66 26.70 2.72
CA HIS A 135 -1.04 27.75 3.66
C HIS A 135 -2.33 28.47 3.26
N LEU A 136 -2.83 28.26 2.03
CA LEU A 136 -4.07 28.85 1.54
C LEU A 136 -5.26 27.94 1.80
N ASN A 137 -6.42 28.54 2.06
CA ASN A 137 -7.69 27.81 2.18
C ASN A 137 -8.16 27.23 0.84
N LYS A 138 -7.81 27.90 -0.28
CA LYS A 138 -8.14 27.45 -1.64
C LYS A 138 -6.86 27.03 -2.35
N MET A 139 -6.50 25.77 -2.18
CA MET A 139 -5.33 25.16 -2.84
C MET A 139 -5.65 24.81 -4.29
N THR A 140 -4.66 24.86 -5.18
CA THR A 140 -4.75 24.30 -6.52
C THR A 140 -4.30 22.84 -6.50
N VAL A 141 -4.94 22.03 -7.34
CA VAL A 141 -4.56 20.63 -7.57
C VAL A 141 -4.12 20.53 -9.02
N THR A 142 -2.86 20.17 -9.23
CA THR A 142 -2.26 20.04 -10.57
C THR A 142 -1.73 18.64 -10.78
N VAL A 143 -2.00 18.06 -11.95
CA VAL A 143 -1.45 16.74 -12.32
C VAL A 143 -0.02 16.93 -12.79
N GLU A 144 0.92 16.27 -12.12
CA GLU A 144 2.34 16.27 -12.48
C GLU A 144 2.65 15.14 -13.48
N ALA A 145 2.19 13.93 -13.17
CA ALA A 145 2.47 12.75 -14.00
C ALA A 145 1.34 11.72 -13.93
N THR A 146 1.23 10.93 -14.99
CA THR A 146 0.32 9.79 -15.08
C THR A 146 1.09 8.54 -15.48
N HIS A 147 0.86 7.44 -14.77
CA HIS A 147 1.53 6.17 -14.98
C HIS A 147 0.52 5.01 -15.13
N PRO A 148 0.86 3.98 -15.94
CA PRO A 148 0.04 2.77 -16.02
C PRO A 148 -0.11 2.08 -14.64
N TYR A 149 -1.33 1.65 -14.31
CA TYR A 149 -1.64 1.04 -13.01
C TYR A 149 -0.81 -0.20 -12.66
N LEU A 150 -0.33 -0.93 -13.67
CA LEU A 150 0.52 -2.10 -13.50
C LEU A 150 1.92 -1.78 -12.92
N LYS A 151 2.36 -0.53 -13.00
CA LYS A 151 3.66 -0.07 -12.48
C LYS A 151 3.61 0.33 -11.00
N ARG A 152 2.43 0.37 -10.38
CA ARG A 152 2.29 0.77 -8.98
C ARG A 152 3.06 -0.15 -8.03
N PRO A 153 3.49 0.33 -6.85
CA PRO A 153 4.04 -0.51 -5.79
C PRO A 153 3.14 -1.69 -5.41
N LEU A 154 3.71 -2.76 -4.86
CA LEU A 154 2.93 -3.87 -4.32
C LEU A 154 2.24 -3.42 -3.02
N GLY A 155 0.95 -3.11 -3.10
CA GLY A 155 0.15 -2.67 -1.97
C GLY A 155 -0.36 -3.83 -1.10
N GLY A 156 -0.83 -3.51 0.11
CA GLY A 156 -1.33 -4.50 1.07
C GLY A 156 -2.49 -5.35 0.53
N ALA A 157 -3.42 -4.77 -0.24
CA ALA A 157 -4.53 -5.49 -0.85
C ALA A 157 -4.07 -6.52 -1.90
N GLU A 158 -3.15 -6.12 -2.78
CA GLU A 158 -2.59 -7.00 -3.81
C GLU A 158 -1.78 -8.13 -3.16
N TYR A 159 -0.95 -7.81 -2.17
CA TYR A 159 -0.20 -8.82 -1.43
C TYR A 159 -1.11 -9.78 -0.68
N GLY A 160 -2.14 -9.28 0.02
CA GLY A 160 -3.14 -10.10 0.70
C GLY A 160 -3.87 -11.08 -0.22
N ALA A 161 -4.27 -10.63 -1.41
CA ALA A 161 -4.87 -11.50 -2.44
C ALA A 161 -3.91 -12.60 -2.91
N LEU A 162 -2.62 -12.28 -3.08
CA LEU A 162 -1.61 -13.24 -3.48
C LEU A 162 -1.33 -14.27 -2.36
N LEU A 163 -1.34 -13.85 -1.10
CA LEU A 163 -1.23 -14.75 0.05
C LEU A 163 -2.40 -15.75 0.11
N ASP A 164 -3.64 -15.27 -0.13
CA ASP A 164 -4.83 -16.13 -0.20
C ASP A 164 -4.76 -17.13 -1.35
N LEU A 165 -4.31 -16.69 -2.53
CA LEU A 165 -4.07 -17.59 -3.67
C LEU A 165 -3.01 -18.65 -3.34
N LEU A 166 -1.88 -18.25 -2.74
CA LEU A 166 -0.83 -19.18 -2.32
C LEU A 166 -1.33 -20.14 -1.25
N ALA A 167 -2.22 -19.72 -0.35
CA ALA A 167 -2.82 -20.61 0.65
C ALA A 167 -3.61 -21.74 -0.01
N ILE A 168 -4.38 -21.44 -1.06
CA ILE A 168 -5.12 -22.44 -1.85
C ILE A 168 -4.17 -23.41 -2.57
N ILE A 169 -3.12 -22.87 -3.22
CA ILE A 169 -2.15 -23.69 -3.95
C ILE A 169 -1.34 -24.58 -2.99
N CYS A 170 -0.88 -24.03 -1.87
CA CYS A 170 -0.05 -24.75 -0.91
C CYS A 170 -0.82 -25.80 -0.13
N ASP A 171 -2.14 -25.63 0.06
CA ASP A 171 -3.00 -26.68 0.62
C ASP A 171 -3.00 -27.93 -0.27
N GLN A 172 -3.08 -27.76 -1.60
CA GLN A 172 -2.96 -28.86 -2.56
C GLN A 172 -1.56 -29.51 -2.55
N LEU A 173 -0.53 -28.73 -2.23
CA LEU A 173 0.86 -29.19 -2.14
C LEU A 173 1.24 -29.69 -0.75
N LYS A 174 0.32 -29.69 0.23
CA LYS A 174 0.60 -30.04 1.63
C LYS A 174 1.38 -31.35 1.79
N PRO A 175 1.02 -32.47 1.13
CA PRO A 175 1.77 -33.72 1.27
C PRO A 175 3.24 -33.58 0.84
N ILE A 176 3.52 -32.85 -0.24
CA ILE A 176 4.88 -32.62 -0.75
C ILE A 176 5.66 -31.74 0.23
N LEU A 177 5.03 -30.67 0.73
CA LEU A 177 5.66 -29.75 1.67
C LEU A 177 6.05 -30.43 2.98
N GLU A 178 5.14 -31.24 3.52
CA GLU A 178 5.35 -31.91 4.80
C GLU A 178 6.37 -33.05 4.72
N VAL A 179 6.39 -33.80 3.62
CA VAL A 179 7.36 -34.90 3.43
C VAL A 179 8.75 -34.36 3.10
N SER A 180 8.85 -33.36 2.22
CA SER A 180 10.15 -32.89 1.69
C SER A 180 10.83 -31.90 2.62
N TYR A 181 10.05 -31.06 3.31
CA TYR A 181 10.59 -29.95 4.10
C TYR A 181 10.22 -30.01 5.57
N ASP A 182 9.47 -31.02 6.02
CA ASP A 182 8.97 -31.10 7.39
C ASP A 182 8.30 -29.77 7.81
N ALA A 183 7.51 -29.19 6.91
CA ALA A 183 6.93 -27.87 7.09
C ALA A 183 5.62 -27.73 6.32
N SER A 184 4.85 -26.70 6.66
CA SER A 184 3.59 -26.39 5.98
C SER A 184 3.46 -24.88 5.79
N TYR A 185 2.64 -24.47 4.83
CA TYR A 185 2.37 -23.06 4.59
C TYR A 185 1.73 -22.41 5.83
N PHE A 186 2.10 -21.16 6.09
CA PHE A 186 1.72 -20.48 7.33
C PHE A 186 0.21 -20.20 7.45
N MET A 187 -0.48 -20.07 6.32
CA MET A 187 -1.93 -19.92 6.30
C MET A 187 -2.59 -21.28 6.15
N SER A 188 -3.64 -21.52 6.95
CA SER A 188 -4.48 -22.72 6.80
C SER A 188 -5.44 -22.63 5.62
N GLY A 189 -5.49 -21.51 4.89
CA GLY A 189 -6.24 -21.30 3.66
C GLY A 189 -6.60 -19.81 3.50
N PRO A 190 -7.43 -19.47 2.50
CA PRO A 190 -7.70 -18.07 2.17
C PRO A 190 -8.53 -17.36 3.25
N SER A 191 -8.37 -16.04 3.34
CA SER A 191 -9.17 -15.15 4.17
C SER A 191 -10.61 -14.97 3.64
N SER A 192 -11.49 -14.41 4.47
CA SER A 192 -12.87 -14.09 4.06
C SER A 192 -12.92 -13.13 2.86
N LYS A 193 -11.97 -12.19 2.77
CA LYS A 193 -11.89 -11.21 1.70
C LYS A 193 -11.72 -11.81 0.30
N TRP A 194 -11.14 -13.02 0.22
CA TRP A 194 -11.07 -13.79 -1.01
C TRP A 194 -12.38 -14.55 -1.27
N LEU A 195 -12.95 -15.17 -0.24
CA LEU A 195 -14.19 -15.94 -0.33
C LEU A 195 -15.38 -15.07 -0.76
N ASP A 196 -15.46 -13.85 -0.24
CA ASP A 196 -16.48 -12.86 -0.58
C ASP A 196 -16.39 -12.46 -2.07
N ALA A 197 -15.16 -12.35 -2.62
CA ALA A 197 -14.94 -11.98 -4.01
C ALA A 197 -15.35 -13.06 -5.02
N ILE A 198 -15.37 -14.33 -4.61
CA ILE A 198 -15.71 -15.47 -5.48
C ILE A 198 -17.12 -16.02 -5.25
N ASN A 199 -17.94 -15.37 -4.39
CA ASN A 199 -19.29 -15.81 -4.02
C ASN A 199 -19.36 -17.28 -3.57
N LEU A 200 -18.29 -17.79 -2.97
CA LEU A 200 -18.26 -19.14 -2.39
C LEU A 200 -18.41 -19.04 -0.87
N SER A 201 -19.60 -18.62 -0.43
CA SER A 201 -20.01 -18.65 0.98
C SER A 201 -20.08 -20.07 1.55
N ASN A 202 -20.08 -21.09 0.67
CA ASN A 202 -20.15 -22.51 1.01
C ASN A 202 -18.79 -23.20 1.10
N PHE A 203 -17.67 -22.46 1.13
CA PHE A 203 -16.39 -23.09 1.46
C PHE A 203 -16.48 -23.57 2.91
N ASP A 204 -16.59 -24.88 3.07
CA ASP A 204 -16.81 -25.54 4.34
C ASP A 204 -15.76 -25.06 5.34
N ARG A 205 -16.20 -24.29 6.34
CA ARG A 205 -15.38 -23.81 7.46
C ARG A 205 -15.15 -24.94 8.47
N SER A 206 -15.25 -26.20 8.04
CA SER A 206 -14.90 -27.36 8.84
C SER A 206 -13.49 -27.19 9.40
N ALA A 207 -13.28 -27.76 10.59
CA ALA A 207 -12.03 -27.65 11.32
C ALA A 207 -10.86 -28.03 10.38
N LYS A 208 -10.14 -27.02 9.91
CA LYS A 208 -9.05 -27.23 8.97
C LYS A 208 -8.03 -28.13 9.66
N PRO A 209 -7.59 -29.21 9.00
CA PRO A 209 -6.68 -30.17 9.62
C PRO A 209 -5.44 -29.43 10.10
N ALA A 210 -4.99 -29.75 11.31
CA ALA A 210 -3.81 -29.15 11.91
C ALA A 210 -2.65 -29.13 10.90
N THR A 211 -2.01 -27.97 10.75
CA THR A 211 -0.82 -27.83 9.91
C THR A 211 0.43 -27.96 10.79
N ARG A 212 1.56 -28.42 10.22
CA ARG A 212 2.84 -28.45 10.95
C ARG A 212 3.28 -27.06 11.45
N CYS A 213 2.77 -25.99 10.85
CA CYS A 213 2.99 -24.62 11.29
C CYS A 213 2.17 -24.28 12.55
N GLN A 214 1.04 -24.94 12.77
CA GLN A 214 0.12 -24.73 13.89
C GLN A 214 0.35 -25.67 15.08
N SER A 215 1.04 -26.81 14.89
CA SER A 215 1.39 -27.70 16.00
C SER A 215 2.39 -27.02 16.95
N SER A 216 1.95 -26.82 18.18
CA SER A 216 2.60 -26.06 19.24
C SER A 216 3.93 -26.66 19.69
N VAL A 217 4.96 -25.82 19.76
CA VAL A 217 5.72 -25.73 21.00
C VAL A 217 5.75 -24.25 21.39
N MET A 218 4.98 -23.93 22.44
CA MET A 218 5.07 -22.71 23.23
C MET A 218 6.43 -22.68 23.95
N LEU A 219 7.49 -22.59 23.19
CA LEU A 219 8.75 -22.04 23.67
C LEU A 219 8.91 -20.76 22.89
N GLU A 220 9.20 -19.69 23.62
CA GLU A 220 9.65 -18.40 23.09
C GLU A 220 10.88 -18.64 22.20
N ASN A 221 10.66 -19.09 20.96
CA ASN A 221 11.70 -19.18 19.99
C ASN A 221 11.92 -17.75 19.52
N VAL A 222 12.85 -17.08 20.19
CA VAL A 222 13.53 -15.85 19.77
C VAL A 222 14.02 -15.96 18.29
N ARG A 223 14.01 -17.17 17.72
CA ARG A 223 14.43 -17.54 16.36
C ARG A 223 13.31 -17.88 15.37
N GLY A 224 12.02 -17.84 15.74
CA GLY A 224 10.88 -18.08 14.82
C GLY A 224 10.34 -19.53 14.75
N LYS A 225 9.50 -19.82 13.75
CA LYS A 225 8.79 -21.10 13.53
C LYS A 225 9.37 -21.86 12.32
N ALA A 226 10.29 -22.79 12.56
CA ALA A 226 10.98 -23.55 11.51
C ALA A 226 10.07 -24.38 10.60
N HIS A 227 8.93 -24.88 11.13
CA HIS A 227 7.95 -25.68 10.39
C HIS A 227 6.89 -24.83 9.66
N CYS A 228 7.00 -23.50 9.72
CA CYS A 228 6.16 -22.57 8.98
C CYS A 228 6.89 -22.06 7.74
N LEU A 229 6.27 -22.23 6.58
CA LEU A 229 6.72 -21.65 5.33
C LEU A 229 5.96 -20.34 5.07
N ILE A 230 6.70 -19.25 4.91
CA ILE A 230 6.19 -17.95 4.49
C ILE A 230 6.68 -17.64 3.07
N PRO A 231 5.92 -16.88 2.27
CA PRO A 231 6.38 -16.46 0.96
C PRO A 231 7.32 -15.25 1.09
N SER A 232 8.38 -15.26 0.30
CA SER A 232 9.22 -14.12 -0.02
C SER A 232 9.08 -13.84 -1.51
N PHE A 233 8.90 -12.59 -1.91
CA PHE A 233 8.73 -12.23 -3.31
C PHE A 233 9.97 -11.54 -3.88
N ALA A 234 10.15 -11.65 -5.20
CA ALA A 234 11.18 -10.93 -5.94
C ALA A 234 10.61 -9.73 -6.70
N SER A 235 11.44 -8.70 -6.84
CA SER A 235 11.25 -7.57 -7.75
C SER A 235 12.28 -7.66 -8.90
N PRO A 236 12.05 -7.00 -10.05
CA PRO A 236 10.91 -6.14 -10.41
C PRO A 236 9.66 -6.95 -10.81
N LEU A 237 8.48 -6.35 -10.63
CA LEU A 237 7.18 -6.97 -10.97
C LEU A 237 6.77 -6.74 -12.43
N VAL A 238 7.41 -5.79 -13.11
CA VAL A 238 7.21 -5.48 -14.53
C VAL A 238 8.60 -5.36 -15.13
N THR A 239 8.88 -6.15 -16.17
CA THR A 239 10.19 -6.20 -16.82
C THR A 239 10.14 -5.53 -18.19
N SER A 240 11.31 -5.17 -18.73
CA SER A 240 11.43 -4.72 -20.12
C SER A 240 11.00 -5.78 -21.12
N SER A 241 11.21 -7.06 -20.81
CA SER A 241 10.78 -8.20 -21.62
C SER A 241 9.26 -8.43 -21.60
N ASN A 242 8.56 -7.93 -20.57
CA ASN A 242 7.11 -8.03 -20.47
C ASN A 242 6.49 -6.75 -19.87
N PRO A 243 6.48 -5.62 -20.61
CA PRO A 243 6.08 -4.32 -20.07
C PRO A 243 4.56 -4.19 -19.85
N ARG A 244 3.77 -5.15 -20.35
CA ARG A 244 2.30 -5.17 -20.26
C ARG A 244 1.76 -6.19 -19.26
N ALA A 245 2.63 -6.98 -18.63
CA ALA A 245 2.22 -7.93 -17.61
C ALA A 245 2.93 -7.63 -16.29
N ARG A 246 2.16 -7.67 -15.21
CA ARG A 246 2.70 -7.64 -13.87
C ARG A 246 2.82 -9.09 -13.39
N ARG A 247 4.04 -9.54 -13.13
CA ARG A 247 4.34 -10.91 -12.68
C ARG A 247 5.16 -10.86 -11.40
N ILE A 248 4.82 -11.75 -10.47
CA ILE A 248 5.51 -11.86 -9.20
C ILE A 248 6.04 -13.28 -9.04
N TRP A 249 7.30 -13.36 -8.64
CA TRP A 249 7.94 -14.61 -8.26
C TRP A 249 7.93 -14.72 -6.76
N PHE A 250 7.38 -15.81 -6.26
CA PHE A 250 7.44 -16.18 -4.85
C PHE A 250 8.38 -17.34 -4.67
N ARG A 251 9.20 -17.29 -3.62
CA ARG A 251 9.89 -18.44 -3.05
C ARG A 251 9.38 -18.65 -1.63
N LEU A 252 9.14 -19.89 -1.26
CA LEU A 252 8.83 -20.21 0.12
C LEU A 252 10.12 -20.24 0.96
N VAL A 253 10.05 -19.72 2.17
CA VAL A 253 11.17 -19.70 3.13
C VAL A 253 10.67 -20.09 4.51
N ARG A 254 11.54 -20.64 5.35
CA ARG A 254 11.19 -20.92 6.74
C ARG A 254 11.04 -19.62 7.51
N GLN A 255 10.02 -19.54 8.37
CA GLN A 255 9.76 -18.39 9.24
C GLN A 255 10.73 -18.37 10.44
N VAL A 256 12.04 -18.35 10.19
CA VAL A 256 13.09 -18.27 11.22
C VAL A 256 13.95 -17.04 11.01
N ALA A 257 14.65 -16.54 12.02
CA ALA A 257 15.56 -15.40 11.85
C ALA A 257 17.00 -15.86 11.54
N PRO A 258 17.66 -15.36 10.46
CA PRO A 258 17.11 -14.55 9.36
C PRO A 258 16.47 -15.42 8.26
N PHE A 259 15.21 -15.14 7.89
CA PHE A 259 14.41 -16.04 7.04
C PHE A 259 14.97 -16.19 5.62
N ILE A 260 15.67 -15.16 5.15
CA ILE A 260 16.28 -15.10 3.81
C ILE A 260 17.32 -16.21 3.61
N GLN A 261 17.95 -16.68 4.68
CA GLN A 261 18.98 -17.73 4.63
C GLN A 261 18.41 -19.16 4.62
N TYR A 262 17.10 -19.33 4.82
CA TYR A 262 16.46 -20.63 4.92
C TYR A 262 15.35 -20.80 3.88
N PRO A 263 15.66 -20.66 2.59
CA PRO A 263 14.66 -20.88 1.57
C PRO A 263 14.40 -22.38 1.34
N VAL A 264 13.23 -22.69 0.80
CA VAL A 264 12.96 -24.02 0.23
C VAL A 264 12.99 -23.96 -1.29
N ASP A 265 13.14 -25.11 -1.94
CA ASP A 265 13.31 -25.21 -3.40
C ASP A 265 11.97 -25.30 -4.13
N ILE A 266 11.01 -24.47 -3.69
CA ILE A 266 9.72 -24.27 -4.34
C ILE A 266 9.55 -22.79 -4.65
N GLN A 267 9.21 -22.52 -5.91
CA GLN A 267 8.94 -21.19 -6.42
C GLN A 267 7.64 -21.17 -7.22
N PHE A 268 6.95 -20.04 -7.18
CA PHE A 268 5.72 -19.79 -7.91
C PHE A 268 5.86 -18.53 -8.76
N GLU A 269 5.55 -18.63 -10.05
CA GLU A 269 5.33 -17.47 -10.91
C GLU A 269 3.83 -17.18 -10.97
N VAL A 270 3.41 -16.00 -10.54
CA VAL A 270 2.00 -15.58 -10.56
C VAL A 270 1.86 -14.34 -11.46
N GLY A 271 0.97 -14.42 -12.45
CA GLY A 271 0.62 -13.29 -13.30
C GLY A 271 -0.61 -12.55 -12.77
N CYS A 272 -0.49 -11.24 -12.54
CA CYS A 272 -1.60 -10.36 -12.20
C CYS A 272 -2.17 -9.74 -13.48
N VAL A 273 -3.35 -10.18 -13.91
CA VAL A 273 -4.03 -9.58 -15.07
C VAL A 273 -5.09 -8.60 -14.57
N PHE A 274 -4.80 -7.30 -14.70
CA PHE A 274 -5.80 -6.25 -14.49
C PHE A 274 -6.59 -6.09 -15.80
N ARG A 275 -7.68 -6.85 -15.96
CA ARG A 275 -8.61 -6.64 -17.08
C ARG A 275 -9.62 -5.54 -16.74
N PRO A 276 -9.96 -4.66 -17.69
CA PRO A 276 -11.18 -3.87 -17.57
C PRO A 276 -12.36 -4.85 -17.55
N LEU A 277 -13.08 -4.86 -16.43
CA LEU A 277 -14.38 -5.51 -16.18
C LEU A 277 -14.74 -6.70 -17.09
N THR A 278 -14.38 -7.91 -16.65
CA THR A 278 -15.24 -9.12 -16.64
C THR A 278 -14.37 -10.30 -16.20
N ARG A 279 -14.43 -10.63 -14.90
CA ARG A 279 -13.80 -11.81 -14.25
C ARG A 279 -12.26 -11.85 -14.30
N CYS A 280 -11.64 -11.90 -13.12
CA CYS A 280 -10.29 -12.42 -12.97
C CYS A 280 -10.28 -13.89 -13.45
N SER A 281 -9.72 -14.15 -14.63
CA SER A 281 -9.38 -15.51 -15.05
C SER A 281 -7.96 -15.83 -14.62
N LEU A 282 -7.83 -16.77 -13.68
CA LEU A 282 -6.57 -17.42 -13.34
C LEU A 282 -6.09 -18.22 -14.56
N SER A 283 -5.12 -17.69 -15.32
CA SER A 283 -4.42 -18.51 -16.32
C SER A 283 -3.40 -19.38 -15.59
N ARG A 284 -3.71 -20.68 -15.41
CA ARG A 284 -2.74 -21.69 -14.98
C ARG A 284 -1.63 -21.81 -16.03
N SER A 285 -0.41 -21.42 -15.67
CA SER A 285 0.79 -21.92 -16.34
C SER A 285 1.74 -22.42 -15.26
N LEU A 286 1.55 -23.68 -14.86
CA LEU A 286 2.57 -24.42 -14.11
C LEU A 286 3.58 -24.93 -15.13
N ARG A 287 4.74 -24.28 -15.24
CA ARG A 287 5.92 -24.90 -15.84
C ARG A 287 6.71 -25.57 -14.72
N HIS A 288 6.67 -26.91 -14.69
CA HIS A 288 7.65 -27.69 -13.95
C HIS A 288 8.95 -27.67 -14.75
N ASN A 289 9.97 -26.96 -14.25
CA ASN A 289 11.35 -27.25 -14.63
C ASN A 289 11.90 -28.17 -13.55
N ILE A 290 11.94 -29.46 -13.84
CA ILE A 290 12.78 -30.42 -13.12
C ILE A 290 14.15 -30.30 -13.77
N GLY A 291 15.11 -29.76 -13.02
CA GLY A 291 16.54 -29.93 -13.27
C GLY A 291 17.05 -31.12 -12.49
#